data_AF-A0A968DSP6-F1
#
_entry.id   AF-A0A968DSP6-F1
#
_cell.length_a   1.000
_cell.length_b   1.000
_cell.length_c   1.000
_cell.angle_alpha   90.00
_cell.angle_beta   90.00
_cell.angle_gamma   90.00
#
_symmetry.space_group_name_H-M   'P 1'
#
loop_
_entity.id
_entity.type
_entity.pdbx_description
1 polymer ?
#
loop_
_entity_poly.entity_id
_entity_poly.type
_entity_poly.pdbx_seq_one_letter_code
_entity_poly.pdbx_strand_id
1 'polypeptide(L)'
;NIEAYKKFASEKKYSDEANWPHLIDPSSSVYFDYRVQVLPTIYLIGPEGKIRAKSTGFMGYDELIKFVKEAKAERSRLPFGL
;
A
#
# COMPACT_ATOMS: atom_id res chain seq x y z
N ASN A 1 23.78 1.83 3.92
CA ASN A 1 24.69 0.78 4.43
C ASN A 1 23.93 -0.54 4.43
N ILE A 2 24.28 -1.46 3.52
CA ILE A 2 23.55 -2.73 3.29
C ILE A 2 23.73 -3.71 4.47
N GLU A 3 24.86 -3.67 5.17
CA GLU A 3 25.11 -4.55 6.32
C GLU A 3 24.31 -4.15 7.54
N ALA A 4 24.18 -2.84 7.80
CA ALA A 4 23.30 -2.33 8.85
C ALA A 4 21.83 -2.74 8.63
N TYR A 5 21.39 -2.81 7.36
CA TYR A 5 20.05 -3.27 7.01
C TYR A 5 19.87 -4.77 7.23
N LYS A 6 20.82 -5.60 6.78
CA LYS A 6 20.78 -7.05 7.00
C LYS A 6 20.71 -7.38 8.49
N LYS A 7 21.48 -6.65 9.30
CA LYS A 7 21.47 -6.77 10.76
C LYS A 7 20.12 -6.37 11.35
N PHE A 8 19.56 -5.23 10.94
CA PHE A 8 18.23 -4.78 11.38
C PHE A 8 17.10 -5.76 11.01
N ALA A 9 17.14 -6.32 9.79
CA ALA A 9 16.18 -7.32 9.32
C ALA A 9 16.33 -8.68 10.03
N SER A 10 17.54 -9.03 10.47
CA SER A 10 17.77 -10.25 11.27
C SER A 10 17.41 -10.10 12.76
N GLU A 11 17.44 -8.88 13.28
CA GLU A 11 17.20 -8.60 14.72
C GLU A 11 15.74 -8.27 15.02
N LYS A 12 15.00 -7.70 14.07
CA LYS A 12 13.54 -7.59 14.17
C LYS A 12 12.88 -8.76 13.46
N LYS A 13 12.34 -9.70 14.23
CA LYS A 13 11.17 -10.46 13.76
C LYS A 13 10.14 -9.43 13.32
N TYR A 14 9.93 -9.26 12.02
CA TYR A 14 8.64 -8.80 11.53
C TYR A 14 7.63 -9.68 12.24
N SER A 15 6.72 -9.08 13.02
CA SER A 15 5.84 -9.88 13.87
C SER A 15 5.16 -10.92 13.00
N ASP A 16 4.99 -12.13 13.54
CA ASP A 16 4.26 -13.24 12.89
C ASP A 16 2.77 -12.90 12.60
N GLU A 17 2.39 -11.63 12.73
CA GLU A 17 1.06 -11.04 12.59
C GLU A 17 0.80 -10.52 11.16
N ALA A 18 1.85 -10.14 10.42
CA ALA A 18 1.74 -9.62 9.07
C ALA A 18 1.92 -10.72 8.02
N ASN A 19 0.84 -11.48 7.77
CA ASN A 19 0.82 -12.62 6.83
C ASN A 19 0.69 -12.20 5.35
N TRP A 20 1.21 -11.01 4.98
CA TRP A 20 1.19 -10.50 3.62
C TRP A 20 2.61 -10.18 3.12
N PRO A 21 2.84 -10.16 1.79
CA PRO A 21 4.17 -9.90 1.24
C PRO A 21 4.69 -8.51 1.62
N HIS A 22 5.96 -8.46 2.03
CA HIS A 22 6.72 -7.22 2.19
C HIS A 22 7.80 -7.16 1.11
N LEU A 23 7.79 -6.08 0.34
CA LEU A 23 8.76 -5.84 -0.72
C LEU A 23 9.68 -4.69 -0.31
N ILE A 24 10.95 -4.79 -0.71
CA ILE A 24 11.96 -3.76 -0.48
C ILE A 24 12.23 -3.10 -1.83
N ASP A 25 12.25 -1.76 -1.87
CA ASP A 25 12.64 -0.97 -3.04
C ASP A 25 13.94 -0.19 -2.74
N PRO A 26 15.13 -0.81 -2.91
CA PRO A 26 16.40 -0.14 -2.63
C PRO A 26 16.68 1.04 -3.55
N SER A 27 16.11 1.03 -4.75
CA SER A 27 16.31 2.05 -5.78
C SER A 27 15.38 3.25 -5.65
N SER A 28 14.33 3.14 -4.83
CA SER A 28 13.21 4.08 -4.78
C SER A 28 12.46 4.24 -6.11
N SER A 29 12.65 3.34 -7.08
CA SER A 29 12.00 3.44 -8.41
C SER A 29 10.48 3.36 -8.30
N VAL A 30 9.96 2.42 -7.49
CA VAL A 30 8.53 2.29 -7.23
C VAL A 30 8.00 3.51 -6.47
N TYR A 31 8.76 4.01 -5.50
CA TYR A 31 8.41 5.23 -4.77
C TYR A 31 8.23 6.44 -5.71
N PHE A 32 9.14 6.62 -6.67
CA PHE A 32 9.09 7.71 -7.64
C PHE A 32 8.01 7.51 -8.71
N ASP A 33 7.86 6.30 -9.24
CA ASP A 33 6.83 5.97 -10.24
C ASP A 33 5.42 6.23 -9.70
N TYR A 34 5.18 5.87 -8.43
CA TYR A 34 3.93 6.16 -7.73
C TYR A 34 3.83 7.58 -7.18
N ARG A 35 4.87 8.42 -7.38
CA ARG A 35 4.93 9.81 -6.91
C ARG A 35 4.51 9.95 -5.45
N VAL A 36 5.02 9.07 -4.59
CA VAL A 36 4.72 9.12 -3.16
C VAL A 36 5.36 10.39 -2.58
N GLN A 37 4.58 11.16 -1.81
CA GLN A 37 5.03 12.42 -1.21
C GLN A 37 5.04 12.37 0.32
N VAL A 38 4.13 11.58 0.90
CA VAL A 38 3.92 11.47 2.35
C VAL A 38 3.82 9.99 2.71
N LEU A 39 4.38 9.60 3.86
CA LEU A 39 4.27 8.23 4.37
C LEU A 39 3.37 8.19 5.63
N PRO A 40 2.60 7.09 5.82
CA PRO A 40 2.32 6.04 4.83
C PRO A 40 1.42 6.57 3.69
N THR A 41 1.51 5.97 2.51
CA THR A 41 0.56 6.16 1.41
C THR A 41 -0.03 4.81 1.05
N ILE A 42 -1.36 4.74 0.93
CA ILE A 42 -2.12 3.53 0.61
C ILE A 42 -2.78 3.73 -0.76
N TYR A 43 -2.55 2.79 -1.67
CA TYR A 43 -3.22 2.72 -2.96
C TYR A 43 -4.12 1.49 -3.02
N LEU A 44 -5.35 1.66 -3.51
CA LEU A 44 -6.20 0.54 -3.92
C LEU A 44 -6.16 0.44 -5.43
N ILE A 45 -5.66 -0.69 -5.92
CA ILE A 45 -5.48 -0.97 -7.34
C ILE A 45 -6.51 -2.03 -7.74
N GLY A 46 -7.28 -1.76 -8.80
CA GLY A 46 -8.25 -2.71 -9.33
C GLY A 46 -7.60 -3.82 -10.17
N PRO A 47 -8.34 -4.89 -10.51
CA PRO A 47 -7.82 -6.02 -11.27
C PRO A 47 -7.31 -5.65 -12.68
N GLU A 48 -7.78 -4.54 -13.24
CA GLU A 48 -7.31 -3.96 -14.50
C GLU A 48 -5.98 -3.18 -14.38
N GLY A 49 -5.40 -3.12 -13.18
CA GLY A 49 -4.15 -2.41 -12.91
C GLY A 49 -4.30 -0.88 -12.76
N LYS A 50 -5.52 -0.36 -12.61
CA LYS A 50 -5.75 1.09 -12.40
C LYS A 50 -5.89 1.42 -10.92
N ILE A 51 -5.38 2.58 -10.52
CA ILE A 51 -5.60 3.12 -9.18
C ILE A 51 -7.07 3.54 -9.06
N ARG A 52 -7.76 3.01 -8.05
CA ARG A 52 -9.16 3.31 -7.74
C ARG A 52 -9.30 4.27 -6.58
N ALA A 53 -8.40 4.20 -5.62
CA ALA A 53 -8.38 5.12 -4.49
C ALA A 53 -6.96 5.31 -3.96
N LYS A 54 -6.72 6.46 -3.34
CA LYS A 54 -5.46 6.83 -2.69
C LYS A 54 -5.78 7.44 -1.32
N SER A 55 -5.01 7.06 -0.30
CA SER A 55 -4.99 7.74 0.99
C SER A 55 -3.57 7.98 1.45
N THR A 56 -3.36 9.01 2.26
CA THR A 56 -2.06 9.41 2.81
C THR A 56 -2.20 9.66 4.32
N GLY A 57 -1.15 9.33 5.06
CA GLY A 57 -1.18 9.42 6.52
C GLY A 57 -1.67 8.13 7.17
N PHE A 58 -1.57 8.08 8.50
CA PHE A 58 -2.01 6.93 9.28
C PHE A 58 -3.52 6.73 9.12
N MET A 59 -3.93 5.46 9.00
CA MET A 59 -5.32 5.06 8.87
C MET A 59 -5.58 3.91 9.84
N GLY A 60 -6.58 4.06 10.70
CA GLY A 60 -7.03 3.01 11.61
C GLY A 60 -7.74 1.88 10.87
N TYR A 61 -7.96 0.75 11.55
CA TYR A 61 -8.62 -0.42 10.95
C TYR A 61 -10.02 -0.09 10.39
N ASP A 62 -10.87 0.59 11.16
CA ASP A 62 -12.23 0.91 10.73
C ASP A 62 -12.24 1.88 9.53
N GLU A 63 -11.31 2.83 9.51
CA GLU A 63 -11.11 3.77 8.40
C GLU A 63 -10.66 3.03 7.13
N LEU A 64 -9.76 2.05 7.27
CA LEU A 64 -9.32 1.19 6.16
C LEU A 64 -10.47 0.34 5.60
N ILE A 65 -11.28 -0.27 6.47
CA ILE A 65 -12.45 -1.04 6.04
C ILE A 65 -13.46 -0.15 5.31
N LYS A 66 -13.69 1.07 5.81
CA LYS A 66 -14.57 2.05 5.15
C LYS A 66 -14.01 2.46 3.79
N PHE A 67 -12.73 2.82 3.73
CA PHE A 67 -12.02 3.20 2.50
C PHE A 67 -12.12 2.12 1.42
N VAL A 68 -11.91 0.85 1.78
CA VAL A 68 -12.05 -0.29 0.85
C VAL A 68 -13.50 -0.48 0.38
N LYS A 69 -14.49 -0.31 1.26
CA LYS A 69 -15.92 -0.43 0.88
C LYS A 69 -16.33 0.67 -0.10
N GLU A 70 -15.90 1.90 0.14
CA GLU A 70 -16.20 3.05 -0.72
C GLU A 70 -15.58 2.89 -2.11
N ALA A 71 -14.29 2.50 -2.18
CA ALA A 71 -13.60 2.23 -3.44
C ALA A 71 -14.27 1.10 -4.25
N LYS A 72 -14.81 0.07 -3.57
CA LYS A 72 -15.57 -1.01 -4.23
C LYS A 72 -16.94 -0.54 -4.73
N ALA A 73 -17.62 0.33 -3.98
CA ALA A 73 -18.94 0.84 -4.35
C ALA A 73 -18.90 1.86 -5.50
N GLU A 74 -17.81 2.61 -5.63
CA GLU A 74 -17.61 3.49 -6.79
C GLU A 74 -17.54 2.71 -8.11
N ARG A 75 -16.91 1.51 -8.10
CA ARG A 75 -16.88 0.60 -9.25
C ARG A 75 -18.28 0.19 -9.71
N SER A 76 -19.22 -0.06 -8.79
CA SER A 76 -20.57 -0.50 -9.15
C SER A 76 -21.47 0.63 -9.65
N ARG A 77 -21.06 1.89 -9.49
CA ARG A 77 -21.80 3.08 -9.93
C ARG A 77 -21.36 3.62 -11.29
N LEU A 78 -20.19 3.22 -11.79
CA LEU A 78 -19.76 3.58 -13.14
C LEU A 78 -20.46 2.68 -14.17
N PRO A 79 -21.24 3.24 -15.12
CA PRO A 79 -22.06 2.46 -16.06
C PRO A 79 -21.25 1.61 -17.05
N PHE A 80 -19.93 1.76 -17.06
CA PHE A 80 -19.02 0.93 -17.84
C PHE A 80 -17.83 0.54 -16.98
N GLY A 81 -17.65 -0.77 -16.77
CA GLY A 81 -16.47 -1.33 -16.16
C GLY A 81 -15.24 -0.96 -16.99
N LEU A 82 -14.41 -0.08 -16.44
CA LEU A 82 -13.05 0.15 -16.91
C LEU A 82 -12.06 -0.81 -16.28
#